data_AF-A0A0S8EK48-F1
#
_entry.id   AF-A0A0S8EK48-F1
#
_cell.length_a   1.000
_cell.length_b   1.000
_cell.length_c   1.000
_cell.angle_alpha   90.00
_cell.angle_beta   90.00
_cell.angle_gamma   90.00
#
_symmetry.space_group_name_H-M   'P 1'
#
loop_
_entity.id
_entity.type
_entity.pdbx_description
1 polymer ?
#
loop_
_entity_poly.entity_id
_entity_poly.type
_entity_poly.pdbx_seq_one_letter_code
_entity_poly.pdbx_strand_id
1 'polypeptide(L)'
;MKGCPVLFLRAVVSAALGQTRATWLASVGLAVAAVLGVCSASQGGITFENPLGPPAGSNSGIYSDQFLGARFQFTDPVEVESVGGEFRNLGGTYFAALVPLASMGSLPTGDPPNGVPFNPGEVLAYQTFAGAVGSTPAIQTVPFSISLPAGVYGVVFGTGLYGTASTSNPGMPRYGSVPGSAGFFWSTVPYRWQNGSPGFQQRIQMTIVPEPATLSLLVVGGMGVLIRRRRRRA
;
A
#
# COMPACT_ATOMS: atom_id res chain seq x y z
N MET A 1 -19.28 -5.67 -3.16
CA MET A 1 -19.02 -5.60 -4.61
C MET A 1 -20.37 -5.62 -5.33
N LYS A 2 -20.91 -4.45 -5.70
CA LYS A 2 -22.22 -4.30 -6.34
C LYS A 2 -22.03 -4.09 -7.84
N GLY A 3 -22.86 -4.77 -8.63
CA GLY A 3 -22.69 -5.01 -10.06
C GLY A 3 -22.57 -3.77 -10.93
N CYS A 4 -21.74 -3.90 -11.97
CA CYS A 4 -21.68 -2.97 -13.09
C CYS A 4 -22.83 -3.31 -14.06
N PRO A 5 -23.68 -2.35 -14.46
CA PRO A 5 -24.84 -2.62 -15.31
C PRO A 5 -24.41 -2.88 -16.77
N VAL A 6 -24.65 -4.09 -17.26
CA VAL A 6 -24.40 -4.55 -18.65
C VAL A 6 -25.48 -4.04 -19.65
N LEU A 7 -26.32 -3.09 -19.23
CA LEU A 7 -27.59 -2.77 -19.90
C LEU A 7 -27.53 -1.44 -20.70
N PHE A 8 -26.54 -1.26 -21.57
CA PHE A 8 -26.50 -0.08 -22.46
C PHE A 8 -26.02 -0.33 -23.89
N LEU A 9 -25.92 -1.60 -24.35
CA LEU A 9 -25.43 -1.88 -25.71
C LEU A 9 -26.52 -2.04 -26.78
N ARG A 10 -27.81 -2.12 -26.43
CA ARG A 10 -28.88 -2.37 -27.41
C ARG A 10 -29.47 -1.13 -28.08
N ALA A 11 -29.24 0.08 -27.55
CA ALA A 11 -29.89 1.29 -28.06
C ALA A 11 -29.17 1.95 -29.26
N VAL A 12 -27.89 1.65 -29.51
CA VAL A 12 -27.11 2.39 -30.54
C VAL A 12 -27.25 1.77 -31.94
N VAL A 13 -27.67 0.51 -32.06
CA VAL A 13 -27.72 -0.17 -33.36
C VAL A 13 -28.96 0.23 -34.19
N SER A 14 -30.03 0.72 -33.57
CA SER A 14 -31.30 0.91 -34.29
C SER A 14 -31.44 2.24 -35.06
N ALA A 15 -30.53 3.20 -34.87
CA ALA A 15 -30.63 4.53 -35.52
C ALA A 15 -29.87 4.65 -36.86
N ALA A 16 -29.25 3.58 -37.36
CA ALA A 16 -28.24 3.68 -38.42
C ALA A 16 -28.74 3.35 -39.86
N LEU A 17 -30.04 3.18 -40.06
CA LEU A 17 -30.61 2.71 -41.35
C LEU A 17 -30.92 3.81 -42.38
N GLY A 18 -30.62 5.10 -42.10
CA GLY A 18 -30.99 6.20 -43.00
C GLY A 18 -29.93 7.26 -43.31
N GLN A 19 -28.67 7.11 -42.89
CA GLN A 19 -27.66 8.18 -43.02
C GLN A 19 -26.72 7.99 -44.22
N THR A 20 -26.62 9.05 -45.04
CA THR A 20 -25.69 9.19 -46.17
C THR A 20 -24.22 9.00 -45.77
N ARG A 21 -23.41 8.44 -46.67
CA ARG A 21 -22.01 8.00 -46.43
C ARG A 21 -21.07 9.05 -45.80
N ALA A 22 -21.33 10.35 -45.98
CA ALA A 22 -20.50 11.43 -45.43
C ALA A 22 -20.76 11.73 -43.93
N THR A 23 -21.96 11.45 -43.42
CA THR A 23 -22.34 11.70 -42.01
C THR A 23 -22.01 10.53 -41.08
N TRP A 24 -21.70 9.35 -41.63
CA TRP A 24 -21.41 8.13 -40.87
C TRP A 24 -20.03 8.12 -40.18
N LEU A 25 -19.05 8.84 -40.74
CA LEU A 25 -17.67 8.83 -40.20
C LEU A 25 -17.50 9.77 -38.99
N ALA A 26 -18.35 10.77 -38.83
CA ALA A 26 -18.30 11.70 -37.70
C ALA A 26 -18.94 11.10 -36.43
N SER A 27 -20.02 10.32 -36.58
CA SER A 27 -20.77 9.72 -35.47
C SER A 27 -20.09 8.49 -34.87
N VAL A 28 -19.36 7.68 -35.66
CA VAL A 28 -18.56 6.55 -35.13
C VAL A 28 -17.35 7.03 -34.32
N GLY A 29 -16.76 8.19 -34.66
CA GLY A 29 -15.64 8.76 -33.93
C GLY A 29 -15.99 9.25 -32.51
N LEU A 30 -17.21 9.73 -32.30
CA LEU A 30 -17.69 10.21 -31.00
C LEU A 30 -18.09 9.07 -30.07
N ALA A 31 -18.64 7.98 -30.63
CA ALA A 31 -19.03 6.80 -29.85
C ALA A 31 -17.83 6.01 -29.29
N VAL A 32 -16.68 5.99 -29.99
CA VAL A 32 -15.46 5.31 -29.51
C VAL A 32 -14.78 6.10 -28.37
N ALA A 33 -14.87 7.43 -28.37
CA ALA A 33 -14.34 8.25 -27.28
C ALA A 33 -15.16 8.12 -25.98
N ALA A 34 -16.48 7.90 -26.08
CA ALA A 34 -17.36 7.74 -24.92
C ALA A 34 -17.22 6.36 -24.24
N VAL A 35 -16.82 5.31 -24.97
CA VAL A 35 -16.64 3.96 -24.40
C VAL A 35 -15.30 3.79 -23.68
N LEU A 36 -14.28 4.61 -23.98
CA LEU A 36 -12.99 4.58 -23.29
C LEU A 36 -12.96 5.37 -21.96
N GLY A 37 -14.01 6.14 -21.66
CA GLY A 37 -14.12 6.93 -20.44
C GLY A 37 -14.71 6.20 -19.22
N VAL A 38 -15.11 4.93 -19.38
CA VAL A 38 -15.87 4.21 -18.35
C VAL A 38 -15.09 2.98 -17.91
N CYS A 39 -14.84 2.91 -16.60
CA CYS A 39 -14.09 1.88 -15.88
C CYS A 39 -12.58 2.14 -15.74
N SER A 40 -12.20 3.26 -15.11
CA SER A 40 -11.29 3.09 -13.96
C SER A 40 -12.04 2.26 -12.92
N ALA A 41 -12.17 0.95 -13.17
CA ALA A 41 -12.51 0.04 -12.09
C ALA A 41 -11.48 0.34 -11.02
N SER A 42 -11.91 0.67 -9.80
CA SER A 42 -11.00 0.65 -8.66
C SER A 42 -10.47 -0.78 -8.62
N GLN A 43 -9.31 -1.01 -9.22
CA GLN A 43 -8.60 -2.25 -9.01
C GLN A 43 -8.35 -2.23 -7.51
N GLY A 44 -9.11 -3.04 -6.77
CA GLY A 44 -8.95 -3.11 -5.32
C GLY A 44 -7.47 -3.36 -5.06
N GLY A 45 -6.86 -2.54 -4.21
CA GLY A 45 -5.42 -2.61 -3.97
C GLY A 45 -4.98 -4.03 -3.63
N ILE A 46 -3.81 -4.40 -4.13
CA ILE A 46 -3.18 -5.67 -3.81
C ILE A 46 -2.63 -5.53 -2.39
N THR A 47 -3.03 -6.44 -1.51
CA THR A 47 -2.53 -6.47 -0.14
C THR A 47 -1.34 -7.42 -0.04
N PHE A 48 -0.20 -6.89 0.36
CA PHE A 48 1.02 -7.63 0.66
C PHE A 48 1.12 -7.81 2.16
N GLU A 49 1.36 -9.05 2.60
CA GLU A 49 1.67 -9.37 4.00
C GLU A 49 3.12 -9.87 4.08
N ASN A 50 3.80 -9.59 5.18
CA ASN A 50 5.12 -10.18 5.41
C ASN A 50 5.00 -11.71 5.62
N PRO A 51 6.00 -12.52 5.20
CA PRO A 51 5.94 -13.97 5.42
C PRO A 51 5.98 -14.34 6.91
N LEU A 52 4.99 -15.10 7.36
CA LEU A 52 4.83 -15.54 8.75
C LEU A 52 4.77 -17.05 8.88
N GLY A 53 5.31 -17.56 9.99
CA GLY A 53 5.08 -18.93 10.46
C GLY A 53 3.82 -19.05 11.34
N PRO A 54 3.66 -20.16 12.08
CA PRO A 54 2.53 -20.33 12.98
C PRO A 54 2.55 -19.29 14.12
N PRO A 55 1.39 -18.98 14.74
CA PRO A 55 1.33 -18.11 15.92
C PRO A 55 2.25 -18.60 17.04
N ALA A 56 2.98 -17.69 17.68
CA ALA A 56 3.94 -17.98 18.75
C ALA A 56 3.35 -17.88 20.17
N GLY A 57 2.04 -17.62 20.31
CA GLY A 57 1.34 -17.59 21.60
C GLY A 57 1.72 -16.43 22.54
N SER A 58 2.46 -15.44 22.06
CA SER A 58 2.91 -14.27 22.83
C SER A 58 2.74 -12.99 22.02
N ASN A 59 2.87 -11.82 22.67
CA ASN A 59 2.79 -10.52 22.02
C ASN A 59 4.11 -9.75 22.17
N SER A 60 4.45 -8.94 21.18
CA SER A 60 5.42 -7.85 21.33
C SER A 60 4.69 -6.62 21.82
N GLY A 61 5.08 -6.10 22.99
CA GLY A 61 4.52 -4.85 23.50
C GLY A 61 4.86 -3.67 22.58
N ILE A 62 3.96 -2.69 22.51
CA ILE A 62 4.21 -1.40 21.89
C ILE A 62 4.26 -0.35 23.01
N TYR A 63 5.45 0.21 23.22
CA TYR A 63 5.70 1.20 24.26
C TYR A 63 6.18 2.51 23.62
N SER A 64 6.27 3.57 24.42
CA SER A 64 6.78 4.88 23.94
C SER A 64 8.21 4.82 23.42
N ASP A 65 8.92 3.75 23.75
CA ASP A 65 10.33 3.50 23.49
C ASP A 65 10.56 2.13 22.80
N GLN A 66 9.50 1.44 22.37
CA GLN A 66 9.60 0.18 21.62
C GLN A 66 8.70 0.23 20.38
N PHE A 67 9.32 0.09 19.21
CA PHE A 67 8.65 0.15 17.92
C PHE A 67 8.81 -1.17 17.18
N LEU A 68 7.78 -1.58 16.44
CA LEU A 68 7.74 -2.86 15.74
C LEU A 68 7.52 -2.60 14.25
N GLY A 69 8.19 -3.35 13.39
CA GLY A 69 8.09 -3.15 11.96
C GLY A 69 8.37 -4.39 11.13
N ALA A 70 8.04 -4.30 9.84
CA ALA A 70 8.34 -5.30 8.83
C ALA A 70 8.81 -4.62 7.54
N ARG A 71 9.58 -5.34 6.73
CA ARG A 71 10.12 -4.82 5.46
C ARG A 71 9.36 -5.38 4.28
N PHE A 72 9.27 -4.55 3.25
CA PHE A 72 8.62 -4.85 1.98
C PHE A 72 9.55 -4.42 0.85
N GLN A 73 9.60 -5.21 -0.22
CA GLN A 73 10.35 -4.88 -1.42
C GLN A 73 9.38 -4.73 -2.59
N PHE A 74 9.50 -3.64 -3.32
CA PHE A 74 8.77 -3.38 -4.55
C PHE A 74 9.73 -3.36 -5.73
N THR A 75 9.43 -4.12 -6.77
CA THR A 75 10.21 -4.17 -8.02
C THR A 75 9.86 -3.04 -8.96
N ASP A 76 8.67 -2.48 -8.81
CA ASP A 76 8.09 -1.43 -9.64
C ASP A 76 7.57 -0.29 -8.75
N PRO A 77 7.39 0.93 -9.29
CA PRO A 77 6.70 2.00 -8.57
C PRO A 77 5.28 1.60 -8.17
N VAL A 78 4.87 2.00 -6.96
CA VAL A 78 3.57 1.64 -6.38
C VAL A 78 2.95 2.84 -5.70
N GLU A 79 1.63 2.96 -5.76
CA GLU A 79 0.89 3.83 -4.85
C GLU A 79 0.51 3.01 -3.63
N VAL A 80 1.05 3.36 -2.46
CA VAL A 80 0.53 2.84 -1.21
C VAL A 80 -0.82 3.52 -0.97
N GLU A 81 -1.83 2.74 -0.61
CA GLU A 81 -3.15 3.26 -0.19
C GLU A 81 -3.31 3.18 1.33
N SER A 82 -2.80 2.10 1.93
CA SER A 82 -2.86 1.90 3.36
C SER A 82 -1.80 0.93 3.87
N VAL A 83 -1.52 1.02 5.16
CA VAL A 83 -0.70 0.07 5.90
C VAL A 83 -1.54 -0.51 7.04
N GLY A 84 -1.32 -1.76 7.40
CA GLY A 84 -2.05 -2.43 8.46
C GLY A 84 -1.13 -3.21 9.38
N GLY A 85 -1.50 -3.28 10.65
CA GLY A 85 -0.84 -4.13 11.63
C GLY A 85 -1.87 -4.91 12.44
N GLU A 86 -1.52 -6.12 12.85
CA GLU A 86 -2.34 -6.89 13.80
C GLU A 86 -2.01 -6.49 15.23
N PHE A 87 -3.01 -6.03 15.96
CA PHE A 87 -2.87 -5.54 17.32
C PHE A 87 -3.81 -6.25 18.29
N ARG A 88 -3.49 -6.17 19.58
CA ARG A 88 -4.29 -6.61 20.71
C ARG A 88 -4.20 -5.56 21.82
N ASN A 89 -5.31 -5.31 22.53
CA ASN A 89 -5.41 -4.35 23.63
C ASN A 89 -4.95 -2.92 23.24
N LEU A 90 -5.23 -2.51 22.01
CA LEU A 90 -4.82 -1.23 21.46
C LEU A 90 -5.76 -0.13 21.96
N GLY A 91 -5.23 0.88 22.66
CA GLY A 91 -5.99 1.97 23.26
C GLY A 91 -5.15 3.24 23.39
N GLY A 92 -5.60 4.33 22.75
CA GLY A 92 -4.90 5.60 22.70
C GLY A 92 -4.59 6.02 21.26
N THR A 93 -3.48 6.72 21.06
CA THR A 93 -3.00 7.17 19.74
C THR A 93 -1.66 6.54 19.41
N TYR A 94 -1.47 6.19 18.15
CA TYR A 94 -0.32 5.48 17.63
C TYR A 94 0.11 6.09 16.30
N PHE A 95 1.31 5.77 15.86
CA PHE A 95 1.79 6.12 14.54
C PHE A 95 2.08 4.89 13.70
N ALA A 96 1.98 5.06 12.39
CA ALA A 96 2.55 4.20 11.37
C ALA A 96 3.51 5.04 10.54
N ALA A 97 4.75 4.58 10.34
CA ALA A 97 5.79 5.29 9.60
C ALA A 97 6.32 4.42 8.46
N LEU A 98 6.55 5.05 7.30
CA LEU A 98 7.27 4.46 6.17
C LEU A 98 8.70 4.98 6.15
N VAL A 99 9.65 4.05 6.11
CA VAL A 99 11.09 4.33 6.16
C VAL A 99 11.75 3.64 4.97
N PRO A 100 12.45 4.37 4.08
CA PRO A 100 13.23 3.75 3.02
C PRO A 100 14.43 3.01 3.61
N LEU A 101 14.71 1.82 3.08
CA LEU A 101 15.81 0.96 3.52
C LEU A 101 16.73 0.64 2.34
N ALA A 102 18.03 0.48 2.61
CA ALA A 102 18.99 0.16 1.56
C ALA A 102 18.83 -1.27 1.00
N SER A 103 18.31 -2.22 1.80
CA SER A 103 18.08 -3.61 1.40
C SER A 103 17.10 -4.31 2.35
N MET A 104 16.65 -5.52 2.01
CA MET A 104 15.81 -6.37 2.88
C MET A 104 16.51 -6.80 4.19
N GLY A 105 17.83 -6.68 4.27
CA GLY A 105 18.60 -6.92 5.51
C GLY A 105 18.91 -5.65 6.30
N SER A 106 18.67 -4.48 5.73
CA SER A 106 18.97 -3.19 6.37
C SER A 106 17.94 -2.84 7.43
N LEU A 107 18.35 -2.02 8.39
CA LEU A 107 17.51 -1.44 9.43
C LEU A 107 17.51 0.08 9.26
N PRO A 108 16.55 0.80 9.84
CA PRO A 108 16.74 2.23 10.03
C PRO A 108 18.03 2.47 10.83
N THR A 109 18.68 3.58 10.53
CA THR A 109 19.94 4.03 11.10
C THR A 109 19.70 4.58 12.50
N GLY A 110 18.78 5.55 12.65
CA GLY A 110 18.59 6.28 13.90
C GLY A 110 19.90 6.87 14.48
N ASP A 111 19.86 7.23 15.75
CA ASP A 111 21.03 7.61 16.55
C ASP A 111 20.98 6.86 17.89
N PRO A 112 21.41 5.59 17.89
CA PRO A 112 21.32 4.69 19.04
C PRO A 112 21.98 5.20 20.33
N PRO A 113 23.18 5.81 20.30
CA PRO A 113 23.79 6.41 21.50
C PRO A 113 22.91 7.44 22.21
N ASN A 114 22.06 8.16 21.47
CA ASN A 114 21.15 9.17 22.01
C ASN A 114 19.71 8.69 22.17
N GLY A 115 19.45 7.38 21.98
CA GLY A 115 18.11 6.81 22.10
C GLY A 115 17.13 7.28 21.01
N VAL A 116 17.64 7.80 19.90
CA VAL A 116 16.82 8.33 18.82
C VAL A 116 16.55 7.22 17.78
N PRO A 117 15.30 6.80 17.57
CA PRO A 117 14.97 5.72 16.64
C PRO A 117 15.06 6.14 15.17
N PHE A 118 14.81 7.41 14.85
CA PHE A 118 14.82 7.91 13.48
C PHE A 118 15.57 9.23 13.41
N ASN A 119 16.55 9.32 12.51
CA ASN A 119 17.24 10.58 12.25
C ASN A 119 16.32 11.56 11.50
N PRO A 120 16.58 12.88 11.57
CA PRO A 120 15.90 13.84 10.71
C PRO A 120 16.01 13.47 9.24
N GLY A 121 14.86 13.38 8.54
CA GLY A 121 14.78 13.02 7.12
C GLY A 121 14.78 11.51 6.83
N GLU A 122 14.92 10.66 7.85
CA GLU A 122 14.90 9.20 7.66
C GLU A 122 13.49 8.65 7.40
N VAL A 123 12.46 9.30 7.95
CA VAL A 123 11.07 8.88 7.78
C VAL A 123 10.48 9.60 6.57
N LEU A 124 10.07 8.84 5.56
CA LEU A 124 9.53 9.38 4.32
C LEU A 124 8.14 9.98 4.54
N ALA A 125 7.29 9.25 5.27
CA ALA A 125 5.96 9.68 5.64
C ALA A 125 5.50 8.94 6.90
N TYR A 126 4.62 9.58 7.67
CA TYR A 126 3.97 8.96 8.82
C TYR A 126 2.50 9.37 8.87
N GLN A 127 1.71 8.54 9.55
CA GLN A 127 0.32 8.83 9.88
C GLN A 127 0.06 8.47 11.32
N THR A 128 -0.73 9.29 12.01
CA THR A 128 -1.21 8.99 13.36
C THR A 128 -2.63 8.45 13.30
N PHE A 129 -2.98 7.52 14.17
CA PHE A 129 -4.31 6.94 14.24
C PHE A 129 -4.72 6.66 15.69
N ALA A 130 -6.03 6.63 15.94
CA ALA A 130 -6.58 6.18 17.21
C ALA A 130 -6.72 4.65 17.19
N GLY A 131 -6.16 3.99 18.20
CA GLY A 131 -6.26 2.54 18.36
C GLY A 131 -7.46 2.18 19.23
N ALA A 132 -8.29 1.25 18.75
CA ALA A 132 -9.45 0.74 19.48
C ALA A 132 -9.61 -0.78 19.23
N VAL A 133 -8.64 -1.56 19.70
CA VAL A 133 -8.65 -3.03 19.56
C VAL A 133 -8.73 -3.68 20.92
N GLY A 134 -9.73 -4.54 21.12
CA GLY A 134 -9.94 -5.27 22.36
C GLY A 134 -8.93 -6.41 22.60
N SER A 135 -9.33 -7.37 23.44
CA SER A 135 -8.50 -8.53 23.78
C SER A 135 -8.36 -9.55 22.66
N THR A 136 -9.21 -9.51 21.64
CA THR A 136 -9.12 -10.34 20.45
C THR A 136 -8.26 -9.62 19.41
N PRO A 137 -7.20 -10.25 18.86
CA PRO A 137 -6.39 -9.62 17.84
C PRO A 137 -7.20 -9.19 16.62
N ALA A 138 -6.89 -8.01 16.08
CA ALA A 138 -7.51 -7.49 14.88
C ALA A 138 -6.52 -6.64 14.06
N ILE A 139 -6.72 -6.61 12.74
CA ILE A 139 -5.98 -5.70 11.86
C ILE A 139 -6.53 -4.28 12.01
N GLN A 140 -5.66 -3.36 12.38
CA GLN A 140 -5.93 -1.93 12.28
C GLN A 140 -5.28 -1.39 11.01
N THR A 141 -6.11 -0.91 10.09
CA THR A 141 -5.65 -0.29 8.83
C THR A 141 -5.55 1.22 8.98
N VAL A 142 -4.45 1.78 8.46
CA VAL A 142 -4.12 3.21 8.48
C VAL A 142 -3.96 3.68 7.03
N PRO A 143 -4.75 4.66 6.57
CA PRO A 143 -4.63 5.19 5.20
C PRO A 143 -3.26 5.86 5.03
N PHE A 144 -2.60 5.59 3.90
CA PHE A 144 -1.28 6.09 3.54
C PHE A 144 -1.31 6.34 2.04
N SER A 145 -1.73 7.53 1.57
CA SER A 145 -1.77 7.84 0.12
C SER A 145 -0.44 8.44 -0.30
N ILE A 146 0.47 7.59 -0.79
CA ILE A 146 1.83 8.00 -1.21
C ILE A 146 2.33 7.15 -2.37
N SER A 147 2.93 7.77 -3.38
CA SER A 147 3.65 7.07 -4.45
C SER A 147 5.08 6.77 -4.00
N LEU A 148 5.47 5.50 -4.08
CA LEU A 148 6.80 5.01 -3.76
C LEU A 148 7.48 4.50 -5.04
N PRO A 149 8.72 4.91 -5.33
CA PRO A 149 9.50 4.24 -6.36
C PRO A 149 9.82 2.80 -5.95
N ALA A 150 10.26 1.98 -6.91
CA ALA A 150 10.81 0.66 -6.63
C ALA A 150 11.93 0.76 -5.57
N GLY A 151 11.95 -0.18 -4.62
CA GLY A 151 12.87 -0.12 -3.49
C GLY A 151 12.46 -1.02 -2.32
N VAL A 152 13.17 -0.89 -1.20
CA VAL A 152 12.85 -1.57 0.06
C VAL A 152 12.38 -0.56 1.08
N TYR A 153 11.29 -0.87 1.76
CA TYR A 153 10.67 0.00 2.75
C TYR A 153 10.36 -0.76 4.02
N GLY A 154 10.59 -0.13 5.17
CA GLY A 154 10.10 -0.57 6.47
C GLY A 154 8.78 0.13 6.78
N VAL A 155 7.78 -0.64 7.18
CA VAL A 155 6.59 -0.13 7.87
C VAL A 155 6.82 -0.31 9.36
N VAL A 156 6.72 0.77 10.13
CA VAL A 156 6.93 0.77 11.57
C VAL A 156 5.70 1.29 12.29
N PHE A 157 5.25 0.57 13.31
CA PHE A 157 4.21 1.00 14.23
C PHE A 157 4.78 1.29 15.63
N GLY A 158 4.20 2.30 16.29
CA GLY A 158 4.64 2.71 17.61
C GLY A 158 3.72 3.73 18.28
N THR A 159 4.13 4.20 19.46
CA THR A 159 3.53 5.32 20.20
C THR A 159 4.66 6.19 20.77
N GLY A 160 4.39 7.40 21.27
CA GLY A 160 5.40 8.23 21.94
C GLY A 160 6.20 9.15 21.01
N LEU A 161 6.11 8.93 19.69
CA LEU A 161 6.61 9.84 18.66
C LEU A 161 5.45 10.55 17.96
N TYR A 162 5.74 11.63 17.25
CA TYR A 162 4.75 12.36 16.43
C TYR A 162 3.49 12.81 17.19
N GLY A 163 3.63 13.11 18.48
CA GLY A 163 2.52 13.53 19.34
C GLY A 163 1.58 12.42 19.80
N THR A 164 1.94 11.15 19.60
CA THR A 164 1.11 9.99 19.97
C THR A 164 1.38 9.52 21.39
N ALA A 165 0.35 9.01 22.06
CA ALA A 165 0.42 8.46 23.41
C ALA A 165 -0.57 7.29 23.58
N SER A 166 -0.08 6.19 24.12
CA SER A 166 -0.86 5.00 24.49
C SER A 166 -1.34 5.10 25.93
N THR A 167 -2.56 4.64 26.18
CA THR A 167 -3.14 4.55 27.53
C THR A 167 -3.32 3.11 28.00
N SER A 168 -2.99 2.14 27.16
CA SER A 168 -3.09 0.71 27.46
C SER A 168 -1.71 0.03 27.45
N ASN A 169 -1.69 -1.29 27.69
CA ASN A 169 -0.54 -2.17 27.41
C ASN A 169 -0.78 -2.91 26.08
N PRO A 170 -0.66 -2.22 24.93
CA PRO A 170 -0.93 -2.80 23.62
C PRO A 170 0.17 -3.78 23.23
N GLY A 171 -0.15 -4.68 22.31
CA GLY A 171 0.88 -5.47 21.66
C GLY A 171 0.45 -5.99 20.31
N MET A 172 1.44 -6.42 19.52
CA MET A 172 1.24 -7.15 18.28
C MET A 172 1.46 -8.64 18.54
N PRO A 173 0.53 -9.52 18.15
CA PRO A 173 0.75 -10.96 18.21
C PRO A 173 2.05 -11.35 17.49
N ARG A 174 2.78 -12.27 18.10
CA ARG A 174 4.01 -12.81 17.54
C ARG A 174 3.74 -14.07 16.73
N TYR A 175 4.52 -14.24 15.67
CA TYR A 175 4.52 -15.40 14.80
C TYR A 175 5.93 -15.97 14.69
N GLY A 176 6.01 -17.28 14.42
CA GLY A 176 7.24 -17.94 14.04
C GLY A 176 7.84 -17.33 12.78
N SER A 177 9.16 -17.45 12.63
CA SER A 177 9.84 -17.02 11.40
C SER A 177 9.79 -18.11 10.34
N VAL A 178 9.64 -17.72 9.09
CA VAL A 178 9.77 -18.55 7.88
C VAL A 178 10.83 -17.93 6.97
N PRO A 179 11.35 -18.64 5.96
CA PRO A 179 12.24 -18.02 4.97
C PRO A 179 11.60 -16.76 4.36
N GLY A 180 12.32 -15.64 4.40
CA GLY A 180 11.83 -14.34 3.94
C GLY A 180 11.09 -13.50 5.00
N SER A 181 10.93 -14.00 6.23
CA SER A 181 10.44 -13.19 7.34
C SER A 181 11.29 -11.93 7.55
N ALA A 182 10.61 -10.79 7.68
CA ALA A 182 11.23 -9.47 7.57
C ALA A 182 10.97 -8.55 8.77
N GLY A 183 10.56 -9.11 9.91
CA GLY A 183 10.27 -8.37 11.14
C GLY A 183 11.53 -7.77 11.78
N PHE A 184 11.39 -6.57 12.32
CA PHE A 184 12.42 -5.86 13.06
C PHE A 184 11.79 -4.97 14.14
N PHE A 185 12.60 -4.52 15.08
CA PHE A 185 12.12 -3.69 16.19
C PHE A 185 13.19 -2.75 16.72
N TRP A 186 12.75 -1.66 17.33
CA TRP A 186 13.60 -0.80 18.14
C TRP A 186 13.61 -1.33 19.57
N SER A 187 14.80 -1.65 20.08
CA SER A 187 15.02 -2.03 21.48
C SER A 187 15.52 -0.83 22.25
N THR A 188 15.22 -0.76 23.55
CA THR A 188 15.85 0.17 24.51
C THR A 188 17.04 -0.44 25.24
N VAL A 189 17.22 -1.76 25.16
CA VAL A 189 18.30 -2.48 25.84
C VAL A 189 19.05 -3.36 24.83
N PRO A 190 20.18 -2.89 24.27
CA PRO A 190 20.54 -1.47 24.16
C PRO A 190 19.62 -0.73 23.18
N TYR A 191 19.56 0.61 23.27
CA TYR A 191 18.97 1.47 22.25
C TYR A 191 19.58 1.13 20.89
N ARG A 192 18.79 0.54 19.99
CA ARG A 192 19.12 0.29 18.58
C ARG A 192 17.98 -0.46 17.88
N TRP A 193 17.96 -0.35 16.56
CA TRP A 193 17.20 -1.27 15.73
C TRP A 193 17.83 -2.66 15.74
N GLN A 194 16.98 -3.69 15.76
CA GLN A 194 17.38 -5.09 15.77
C GLN A 194 16.47 -5.89 14.85
N ASN A 195 17.04 -6.91 14.22
CA ASN A 195 16.25 -7.93 13.53
C ASN A 195 15.41 -8.70 14.55
N GLY A 196 14.17 -9.04 14.18
CA GLY A 196 13.35 -9.92 14.98
C GLY A 196 13.99 -11.31 15.09
N SER A 197 14.12 -11.82 16.31
CA SER A 197 14.53 -13.22 16.54
C SER A 197 13.47 -14.19 16.00
N PRO A 198 13.78 -15.50 15.88
CA PRO A 198 12.75 -16.51 15.66
C PRO A 198 11.60 -16.35 16.66
N GLY A 199 10.37 -16.26 16.17
CA GLY A 199 9.19 -16.00 17.00
C GLY A 199 8.95 -14.53 17.32
N PHE A 200 9.62 -13.59 16.65
CA PHE A 200 9.41 -12.13 16.80
C PHE A 200 8.84 -11.50 15.52
N GLN A 201 8.12 -12.26 14.70
CA GLN A 201 7.48 -11.71 13.51
C GLN A 201 6.10 -11.14 13.89
N GLN A 202 5.75 -9.96 13.37
CA GLN A 202 4.43 -9.36 13.51
C GLN A 202 3.72 -9.42 12.16
N ARG A 203 2.39 -9.61 12.16
CA ARG A 203 1.61 -9.49 10.93
C ARG A 203 1.45 -8.01 10.61
N ILE A 204 2.13 -7.59 9.55
CA ILE A 204 2.06 -6.25 8.98
C ILE A 204 1.74 -6.40 7.50
N GLN A 205 0.87 -5.52 7.01
CA GLN A 205 0.42 -5.55 5.64
C GLN A 205 0.47 -4.16 4.99
N MET A 206 0.60 -4.14 3.67
CA MET A 206 0.49 -2.94 2.86
C MET A 206 -0.50 -3.19 1.74
N THR A 207 -1.46 -2.29 1.57
CA THR A 207 -2.33 -2.29 0.40
C THR A 207 -1.77 -1.29 -0.60
N ILE A 208 -1.44 -1.78 -1.78
CA ILE A 208 -0.85 -0.98 -2.85
C ILE A 208 -1.67 -1.07 -4.14
N VAL A 209 -1.59 -0.04 -4.94
CA VAL A 209 -2.08 -0.02 -6.32
C VAL A 209 -0.85 0.10 -7.22
N PRO A 210 -0.56 -0.90 -8.06
CA PRO A 210 0.46 -0.76 -9.08
C PRO A 210 0.15 0.46 -9.95
N GLU A 211 1.16 1.25 -10.31
CA GLU A 211 0.90 2.35 -11.24
C GLU A 211 0.22 1.79 -12.49
N PRO A 212 -0.92 2.38 -12.92
CA PRO A 212 -1.58 1.92 -14.12
C PRO A 212 -0.56 1.97 -15.25
N ALA A 213 -0.53 0.95 -16.10
CA ALA A 213 0.40 0.83 -17.21
C ALA A 213 0.17 1.95 -18.24
N THR A 214 0.55 3.17 -17.86
CA THR A 214 0.41 4.43 -18.58
C THR A 214 1.16 4.34 -19.89
N LEU A 215 2.28 3.60 -19.92
CA LEU A 215 2.98 3.24 -21.15
C LEU A 215 2.13 2.39 -22.08
N SER A 216 1.41 1.38 -21.57
CA SER A 216 0.49 0.57 -22.39
C SER A 216 -0.63 1.43 -22.97
N LEU A 217 -1.20 2.35 -22.16
CA LEU A 217 -2.20 3.30 -22.64
C LEU A 217 -1.63 4.27 -23.68
N LEU A 218 -0.41 4.75 -23.49
CA LEU A 218 0.26 5.65 -24.43
C LEU A 218 0.57 4.94 -25.75
N VAL A 219 0.99 3.68 -25.70
CA VAL A 219 1.27 2.85 -26.90
C VAL A 219 -0.02 2.57 -27.67
N VAL A 220 -1.10 2.18 -26.99
CA VAL A 220 -2.41 1.95 -27.63
C VAL A 220 -2.97 3.25 -28.21
N GLY A 221 -2.88 4.35 -27.46
CA GLY A 221 -3.28 5.68 -27.93
C GLY A 221 -2.47 6.14 -29.15
N GLY A 222 -1.15 5.96 -29.11
CA GLY A 222 -0.24 6.29 -30.20
C GLY A 222 -0.51 5.49 -31.47
N MET A 223 -0.72 4.17 -31.35
CA MET A 223 -1.10 3.31 -32.49
C MET A 223 -2.42 3.74 -33.12
N GLY A 224 -3.43 4.11 -32.29
CA GLY A 224 -4.69 4.64 -32.78
C GLY A 224 -4.52 5.90 -33.63
N VAL A 225 -3.65 6.83 -33.20
CA VAL A 225 -3.34 8.07 -33.94
C VAL A 225 -2.62 7.75 -35.26
N LEU A 226 -1.66 6.82 -35.26
CA LEU A 226 -0.92 6.43 -36.47
C LEU A 226 -1.82 5.78 -37.52
N ILE A 227 -2.72 4.88 -37.12
CA ILE A 227 -3.71 4.26 -38.01
C ILE A 227 -4.64 5.32 -38.61
N ARG A 228 -5.07 6.29 -37.79
CA ARG A 228 -5.91 7.42 -38.26
C ARG A 228 -5.18 8.30 -39.27
N ARG A 229 -3.87 8.53 -39.11
CA ARG A 229 -3.08 9.33 -40.06
C ARG A 229 -2.90 8.64 -41.41
N ARG A 230 -2.68 7.32 -41.43
CA ARG A 230 -2.55 6.56 -42.69
C ARG A 230 -3.81 6.64 -43.55
N ARG A 231 -5.00 6.56 -42.93
CA ARG A 231 -6.29 6.66 -43.65
C ARG A 231 -6.60 8.03 -44.25
N ARG A 232 -5.89 9.11 -43.87
CA ARG A 232 -6.09 10.44 -44.47
C ARG A 232 -5.24 10.69 -45.72
N ARG A 233 -4.26 9.82 -46.00
CA ARG A 233 -3.34 9.95 -47.14
C ARG A 233 -3.66 9.01 -48.30
N ALA A 234 -4.55 8.05 -48.08
CA ALA A 234 -5.12 7.18 -49.11
C ALA A 234 -6.52 7.70 -49.45
#